data_AF-A0A962UXE4-F1
#
_entry.id   AF-A0A962UXE4-F1
#
_cell.length_a   1.000
_cell.length_b   1.000
_cell.length_c   1.000
_cell.angle_alpha   90.00
_cell.angle_beta   90.00
_cell.angle_gamma   90.00
#
_symmetry.space_group_name_H-M   'P 1'
#
loop_
_entity.id
_entity.type
_entity.pdbx_description
1 polymer ?
#
loop_
_entity_poly.entity_id
_entity_poly.type
_entity_poly.pdbx_seq_one_letter_code
_entity_poly.pdbx_strand_id
1 'polypeptide(L)'
;MLDCVINPSVVADLGSGVPGIIDRVMVDRSDHVEAGQVVAELESGVEIAARDLAQVRAEKDTEIELRRVNAAFGQRQHARSEDLFARKVISTNDRDERKTEARLADIQLRQARDNKELAVLELRRAEQVLKRRSIKSPISGVVMERFKTIGEYVDEQPVLRVAQLDPLFIEVFVPVERLGEVRPGMEAEVWSDAVGDQRWQAQVSRVDRVADVASGTYGVRLVLPNPEYRVPAGLRCRLAFSPVTEPPVATLEQPDTVTSEIPAKPDNAAVEVIENVSSEAADTLTSVPDTADSGHAAVEDKLATPLRIDEAEVSAETDEVAAVPADVAAAQVAEAVMPGPVTEPVCLRSGPYASKTAAGKVARELEQLGLVTRIESHEESEQRGLRVVSRWFNEHSHADAFVTRLKQAGIKDFFVAPGRRLPYRVNLGLYNDERSATKRVADLESKGIDADILAWTQPVTRYQLTVSGEADESLSRHLAELPASKPARCEQLVSQAGH
;
A
#
# COMPACT_ATOMS: atom_id res chain seq x y z
N MET A 1 -25.12 -25.58 28.27
CA MET A 1 -24.04 -24.73 28.78
C MET A 1 -22.80 -25.04 27.96
N LEU A 2 -22.01 -24.04 27.59
CA LEU A 2 -20.79 -24.18 26.79
C LEU A 2 -19.66 -23.38 27.43
N ASP A 3 -18.42 -23.84 27.27
CA ASP A 3 -17.22 -23.13 27.72
C ASP A 3 -16.76 -22.14 26.65
N CYS A 4 -16.31 -20.96 27.07
CA CYS A 4 -15.92 -19.86 26.19
C CYS A 4 -14.68 -19.10 26.69
N VAL A 5 -14.14 -18.23 25.85
CA VAL A 5 -13.07 -17.30 26.20
C VAL A 5 -13.48 -15.87 25.87
N ILE A 6 -13.24 -14.95 26.81
CA ILE A 6 -13.47 -13.51 26.66
C ILE A 6 -12.18 -12.88 26.12
N ASN A 7 -12.23 -12.35 24.91
CA ASN A 7 -11.12 -11.73 24.19
C ASN A 7 -11.36 -10.22 23.96
N PRO A 8 -10.30 -9.40 23.83
CA PRO A 8 -10.45 -8.01 23.36
C PRO A 8 -11.02 -8.00 21.93
N SER A 9 -11.76 -6.95 21.55
CA SER A 9 -12.33 -6.87 20.20
C SER A 9 -11.28 -6.58 19.12
N VAL A 10 -10.25 -5.81 19.47
CA VAL A 10 -9.10 -5.51 18.62
C VAL A 10 -7.83 -5.52 19.46
N VAL A 11 -6.74 -6.06 18.93
CA VAL A 11 -5.37 -5.87 19.46
C VAL A 11 -4.54 -5.23 18.35
N ALA A 12 -3.80 -4.18 18.68
CA ALA A 12 -2.96 -3.43 17.74
C ALA A 12 -1.53 -3.32 18.30
N ASP A 13 -0.56 -3.84 17.54
CA ASP A 13 0.87 -3.71 17.82
C ASP A 13 1.39 -2.43 17.15
N LEU A 14 1.84 -1.48 17.97
CA LEU A 14 2.19 -0.13 17.56
C LEU A 14 3.70 -0.02 17.28
N GLY A 15 4.09 -0.28 16.04
CA GLY A 15 5.44 -0.01 15.52
C GLY A 15 5.65 1.45 15.10
N SER A 16 6.85 1.76 14.62
CA SER A 16 7.14 3.06 14.00
C SER A 16 6.95 3.02 12.48
N GLY A 17 6.52 4.14 11.91
CA GLY A 17 6.53 4.35 10.45
C GLY A 17 7.89 4.80 9.88
N VAL A 18 8.91 5.01 10.72
CA VAL A 18 10.29 5.38 10.34
C VAL A 18 11.32 4.87 11.37
N PRO A 19 12.52 4.44 10.97
CA PRO A 19 13.57 4.09 11.92
C PRO A 19 14.03 5.30 12.74
N GLY A 20 14.33 5.11 14.03
CA GLY A 20 14.79 6.18 14.92
C GLY A 20 15.00 5.73 16.37
N ILE A 21 15.38 6.67 17.23
CA ILE A 21 15.53 6.48 18.68
C ILE A 21 14.29 7.05 19.39
N ILE A 22 13.78 6.38 20.42
CA ILE A 22 12.67 6.89 21.24
C ILE A 22 13.18 8.03 22.14
N ASP A 23 12.64 9.25 21.96
CA ASP A 23 12.85 10.37 22.89
C ASP A 23 11.92 10.23 24.11
N ARG A 24 10.65 9.82 23.89
CA ARG A 24 9.63 9.72 24.94
C ARG A 24 8.66 8.57 24.72
N VAL A 25 8.19 7.98 25.82
CA VAL A 25 6.94 7.21 25.88
C VAL A 25 6.03 7.94 26.87
N MET A 26 4.78 8.17 26.51
CA MET A 26 3.83 9.00 27.26
C MET A 26 2.82 8.19 28.09
N VAL A 27 2.86 6.86 27.95
CA VAL A 27 1.93 5.89 28.54
C VAL A 27 2.71 4.66 29.00
N ASP A 28 2.26 4.01 30.05
CA ASP A 28 2.77 2.70 30.48
C ASP A 28 1.63 1.65 30.55
N ARG A 29 1.97 0.44 30.99
CA ARG A 29 1.02 -0.69 31.03
C ARG A 29 -0.17 -0.39 31.94
N SER A 30 -1.36 -0.78 31.45
CA SER A 30 -2.68 -0.49 32.03
C SER A 30 -3.21 0.94 31.84
N ASP A 31 -2.45 1.86 31.23
CA ASP A 31 -3.01 3.18 30.88
C ASP A 31 -4.06 3.10 29.78
N HIS A 32 -5.05 3.98 29.87
CA HIS A 32 -6.05 4.19 28.82
C HIS A 32 -5.52 5.09 27.72
N VAL A 33 -5.86 4.78 26.47
CA VAL A 33 -5.49 5.56 25.28
C VAL A 33 -6.69 5.79 24.37
N GLU A 34 -6.74 6.96 23.73
CA GLU A 34 -7.74 7.33 22.72
C GLU A 34 -7.21 7.13 21.29
N ALA A 35 -8.11 6.84 20.35
CA ALA A 35 -7.79 6.80 18.92
C ALA A 35 -7.23 8.16 18.44
N GLY A 36 -6.01 8.15 17.91
CA GLY A 36 -5.28 9.34 17.46
C GLY A 36 -4.36 9.99 18.51
N GLN A 37 -4.42 9.58 19.78
CA GLN A 37 -3.52 10.03 20.84
C GLN A 37 -2.06 9.65 20.52
N VAL A 38 -1.12 10.56 20.82
CA VAL A 38 0.33 10.25 20.76
C VAL A 38 0.70 9.41 21.99
N VAL A 39 1.35 8.28 21.76
CA VAL A 39 1.76 7.34 22.82
C VAL A 39 3.28 7.27 22.99
N ALA A 40 4.04 7.58 21.94
CA ALA A 40 5.49 7.70 21.97
C ALA A 40 5.99 8.68 20.89
N GLU A 41 7.15 9.27 21.12
CA GLU A 41 7.82 10.19 20.20
C GLU A 41 9.27 9.76 19.98
N LEU A 42 9.72 9.88 18.73
CA LEU A 42 11.11 9.65 18.32
C LEU A 42 11.90 10.97 18.33
N GLU A 43 13.22 10.84 18.47
CA GLU A 43 14.16 11.94 18.25
C GLU A 43 13.90 12.58 16.88
N SER A 44 13.64 13.90 16.89
CA SER A 44 13.06 14.64 15.76
C SER A 44 13.69 16.02 15.54
N GLY A 45 14.83 16.31 16.20
CA GLY A 45 15.46 17.64 16.16
C GLY A 45 15.90 18.09 14.76
N VAL A 46 16.23 17.16 13.87
CA VAL A 46 16.56 17.44 12.47
C VAL A 46 15.30 17.81 11.67
N GLU A 47 14.21 17.08 11.88
CA GLU A 47 12.91 17.31 11.24
C GLU A 47 12.27 18.63 11.72
N ILE A 48 12.39 18.96 13.00
CA ILE A 48 11.96 20.25 13.55
C ILE A 48 12.75 21.38 12.89
N ALA A 49 14.09 21.33 12.89
CA ALA A 49 14.92 22.35 12.26
C ALA A 49 14.66 22.49 10.74
N ALA A 50 14.34 21.38 10.06
CA ALA A 50 13.96 21.39 8.65
C ALA A 50 12.58 22.03 8.41
N ARG A 51 11.59 21.75 9.28
CA ARG A 51 10.27 22.39 9.26
C ARG A 51 10.40 23.89 9.51
N ASP A 52 11.15 24.29 10.52
CA ASP A 52 11.35 25.69 10.90
C ASP A 52 12.01 26.49 9.76
N LEU A 53 13.03 25.92 9.10
CA LEU A 53 13.67 26.52 7.92
C LEU A 53 12.70 26.63 6.73
N ALA A 54 11.86 25.61 6.49
CA ALA A 54 10.86 25.65 5.43
C ALA A 54 9.74 26.66 5.73
N GLN A 55 9.35 26.81 7.01
CA GLN A 55 8.35 27.78 7.45
C GLN A 55 8.82 29.22 7.20
N VAL A 56 10.03 29.57 7.61
CA VAL A 56 10.62 30.90 7.35
C VAL A 56 10.75 31.21 5.85
N ARG A 57 10.91 30.19 4.99
CA ARG A 57 10.88 30.36 3.52
C ARG A 57 9.47 30.60 2.99
N ALA A 58 8.49 29.82 3.45
CA ALA A 58 7.10 29.90 3.01
C ALA A 58 6.41 31.22 3.43
N GLU A 59 6.76 31.74 4.61
CA GLU A 59 6.20 33.00 5.14
C GLU A 59 6.77 34.26 4.46
N LYS A 60 7.94 34.18 3.80
CA LYS A 60 8.67 35.35 3.27
C LYS A 60 8.07 35.92 1.98
N ASP A 61 7.32 37.03 2.09
CA ASP A 61 6.75 37.75 0.94
C ASP A 61 7.64 38.83 0.29
N THR A 62 8.80 39.16 0.85
CA THR A 62 9.61 40.34 0.45
C THR A 62 9.96 40.40 -1.04
N GLU A 63 10.23 39.26 -1.69
CA GLU A 63 10.50 39.26 -3.13
C GLU A 63 9.22 39.46 -3.96
N ILE A 64 8.09 38.86 -3.57
CA ILE A 64 6.80 39.09 -4.25
C ILE A 64 6.40 40.55 -4.15
N GLU A 65 6.63 41.20 -3.00
CA GLU A 65 6.42 42.64 -2.84
C GLU A 65 7.31 43.46 -3.79
N LEU A 66 8.62 43.21 -3.80
CA LEU A 66 9.57 43.89 -4.70
C LEU A 66 9.19 43.72 -6.18
N ARG A 67 8.89 42.49 -6.62
CA ARG A 67 8.45 42.24 -8.01
C ARG A 67 7.08 42.85 -8.29
N ARG A 68 6.16 42.91 -7.32
CA ARG A 68 4.84 43.55 -7.46
C ARG A 68 4.97 45.05 -7.70
N VAL A 69 5.83 45.73 -6.95
CA VAL A 69 6.13 47.16 -7.14
C VAL A 69 6.76 47.41 -8.51
N ASN A 70 7.74 46.59 -8.90
CA ASN A 70 8.42 46.72 -10.21
C ASN A 70 7.46 46.46 -11.39
N ALA A 71 6.63 45.42 -11.32
CA ALA A 71 5.60 45.15 -12.33
C ALA A 71 4.59 46.31 -12.44
N ALA A 72 4.10 46.82 -11.30
CA ALA A 72 3.19 47.97 -11.29
C ALA A 72 3.85 49.25 -11.85
N PHE A 73 5.15 49.45 -11.66
CA PHE A 73 5.90 50.55 -12.28
C PHE A 73 6.03 50.36 -13.80
N GLY A 74 6.45 49.18 -14.26
CA GLY A 74 6.56 48.86 -15.69
C GLY A 74 5.22 49.05 -16.43
N GLN A 75 4.12 48.57 -15.86
CA GLN A 75 2.78 48.76 -16.45
C GLN A 75 2.38 50.25 -16.55
N ARG A 76 2.71 51.09 -15.57
CA ARG A 76 2.47 52.56 -15.66
C ARG A 76 3.31 53.22 -16.75
N GLN A 77 4.56 52.78 -16.95
CA GLN A 77 5.44 53.30 -18.00
C GLN A 77 4.99 52.83 -19.40
N HIS A 78 4.55 51.58 -19.53
CA HIS A 78 3.95 51.05 -20.76
C HIS A 78 2.65 51.80 -21.15
N ALA A 79 1.72 51.99 -20.20
CA ALA A 79 0.48 52.73 -20.45
C ALA A 79 0.73 54.20 -20.88
N ARG A 80 1.72 54.87 -20.26
CA ARG A 80 2.17 56.20 -20.67
C ARG A 80 2.82 56.19 -22.07
N SER A 81 3.56 55.14 -22.39
CA SER A 81 4.21 54.96 -23.69
C SER A 81 3.20 54.79 -24.82
N GLU A 82 2.13 54.00 -24.62
CA GLU A 82 1.05 53.86 -25.61
C GLU A 82 0.30 55.19 -25.85
N ASP A 83 0.02 56.00 -24.81
CA ASP A 83 -0.57 57.34 -24.95
C ASP A 83 0.34 58.30 -25.75
N LEU A 84 1.64 58.33 -25.44
CA LEU A 84 2.61 59.14 -26.17
C LEU A 84 2.80 58.66 -27.62
N PHE A 85 2.72 57.36 -27.88
CA PHE A 85 2.78 56.78 -29.21
C PHE A 85 1.52 57.11 -30.03
N ALA A 86 0.33 57.02 -29.45
CA ALA A 86 -0.92 57.48 -30.07
C ALA A 86 -0.88 58.97 -30.46
N ARG A 87 -0.22 59.80 -29.63
CA ARG A 87 0.06 61.22 -29.90
C ARG A 87 1.24 61.46 -30.87
N LYS A 88 1.90 60.41 -31.37
CA LYS A 88 3.08 60.44 -32.26
C LYS A 88 4.30 61.17 -31.68
N VAL A 89 4.48 61.12 -30.36
CA VAL A 89 5.57 61.78 -29.62
C VAL A 89 6.82 60.90 -29.51
N ILE A 90 6.68 59.58 -29.60
CA ILE A 90 7.77 58.59 -29.49
C ILE A 90 7.75 57.61 -30.68
N SER A 91 8.83 56.85 -30.87
CA SER A 91 8.92 55.85 -31.94
C SER A 91 8.18 54.55 -31.59
N THR A 92 7.98 53.70 -32.61
CA THR A 92 7.52 52.31 -32.43
C THR A 92 8.47 51.51 -31.53
N ASN A 93 9.79 51.70 -31.71
CA ASN A 93 10.81 50.99 -30.94
C ASN A 93 10.71 51.31 -29.44
N ASP A 94 10.55 52.59 -29.08
CA ASP A 94 10.39 53.00 -27.69
C ASP A 94 9.12 52.38 -27.07
N ARG A 95 8.03 52.36 -27.84
CA ARG A 95 6.76 51.73 -27.43
C ARG A 95 6.94 50.23 -27.18
N ASP A 96 7.55 49.51 -28.11
CA ASP A 96 7.75 48.06 -28.02
C ASP A 96 8.79 47.65 -26.96
N GLU A 97 9.78 48.50 -26.69
CA GLU A 97 10.69 48.38 -25.54
C GLU A 97 9.91 48.43 -24.22
N ARG A 98 9.14 49.50 -23.95
CA ARG A 98 8.39 49.66 -22.68
C ARG A 98 7.34 48.56 -22.48
N LYS A 99 6.73 48.09 -23.57
CA LYS A 99 5.83 46.92 -23.58
C LYS A 99 6.55 45.64 -23.17
N THR A 100 7.78 45.45 -23.64
CA THR A 100 8.63 44.30 -23.31
C THR A 100 9.12 44.37 -21.87
N GLU A 101 9.59 45.53 -21.39
CA GLU A 101 9.95 45.77 -19.99
C GLU A 101 8.80 45.40 -19.03
N ALA A 102 7.59 45.90 -19.31
CA ALA A 102 6.40 45.63 -18.49
C ALA A 102 6.03 44.13 -18.47
N ARG A 103 6.16 43.43 -19.61
CA ARG A 103 5.91 41.98 -19.69
C ARG A 103 6.97 41.17 -18.95
N LEU A 104 8.25 41.57 -19.00
CA LEU A 104 9.33 40.92 -18.25
C LEU A 104 9.14 41.10 -16.74
N ALA A 105 8.71 42.28 -16.28
CA ALA A 105 8.44 42.54 -14.87
C ALA A 105 7.24 41.71 -14.33
N ASP A 106 6.19 41.50 -15.14
CA ASP A 106 5.09 40.57 -14.80
C ASP A 106 5.57 39.11 -14.72
N ILE A 107 6.40 38.65 -15.67
CA ILE A 107 6.96 37.29 -15.64
C ILE A 107 7.79 37.07 -14.36
N GLN A 108 8.60 38.05 -13.95
CA GLN A 108 9.36 37.98 -12.69
C GLN A 108 8.44 37.96 -11.45
N LEU A 109 7.30 38.66 -11.47
CA LEU A 109 6.31 38.62 -10.40
C LEU A 109 5.61 37.25 -10.33
N ARG A 110 5.33 36.60 -11.46
CA ARG A 110 4.82 35.23 -11.47
C ARG A 110 5.85 34.25 -10.94
N GLN A 111 7.08 34.28 -11.46
CA GLN A 111 8.19 33.45 -10.95
C GLN A 111 8.39 33.59 -9.43
N ALA A 112 8.27 34.80 -8.86
CA ALA A 112 8.37 35.00 -7.42
C ALA A 112 7.21 34.38 -6.62
N ARG A 113 6.01 34.28 -7.19
CA ARG A 113 4.85 33.57 -6.59
C ARG A 113 5.05 32.06 -6.69
N ASP A 114 5.44 31.58 -7.85
CA ASP A 114 5.69 30.15 -8.12
C ASP A 114 6.77 29.63 -7.14
N ASN A 115 7.83 30.40 -6.90
CA ASN A 115 8.86 30.11 -5.90
C ASN A 115 8.32 30.03 -4.46
N LYS A 116 7.34 30.88 -4.09
CA LYS A 116 6.70 30.82 -2.76
C LYS A 116 5.76 29.61 -2.64
N GLU A 117 5.04 29.26 -3.70
CA GLU A 117 4.20 28.05 -3.72
C GLU A 117 5.06 26.79 -3.52
N LEU A 118 6.22 26.70 -4.19
CA LEU A 118 7.20 25.65 -3.95
C LEU A 118 7.67 25.62 -2.48
N ALA A 119 7.94 26.77 -1.86
CA ALA A 119 8.32 26.82 -0.44
C ALA A 119 7.19 26.38 0.52
N VAL A 120 5.92 26.68 0.20
CA VAL A 120 4.75 26.17 0.95
C VAL A 120 4.62 24.65 0.81
N LEU A 121 4.93 24.09 -0.36
CA LEU A 121 4.97 22.64 -0.58
C LEU A 121 6.17 21.98 0.14
N GLU A 122 7.33 22.64 0.21
CA GLU A 122 8.47 22.20 1.05
C GLU A 122 8.08 22.15 2.53
N LEU A 123 7.38 23.17 3.04
CA LEU A 123 6.87 23.20 4.42
C LEU A 123 5.92 22.02 4.69
N ARG A 124 4.88 21.86 3.87
CA ARG A 124 3.92 20.75 4.02
C ARG A 124 4.61 19.39 4.00
N ARG A 125 5.66 19.22 3.17
CA ARG A 125 6.48 18.01 3.14
C ARG A 125 7.24 17.81 4.45
N ALA A 126 7.90 18.85 4.97
CA ALA A 126 8.63 18.78 6.24
C ALA A 126 7.70 18.45 7.42
N GLU A 127 6.50 19.04 7.46
CA GLU A 127 5.46 18.72 8.44
C GLU A 127 5.04 17.24 8.41
N GLN A 128 4.84 16.63 7.23
CA GLN A 128 4.49 15.21 7.17
C GLN A 128 5.66 14.28 7.56
N VAL A 129 6.91 14.69 7.31
CA VAL A 129 8.10 13.95 7.79
C VAL A 129 8.20 14.05 9.32
N LEU A 130 8.03 15.23 9.90
CA LEU A 130 7.98 15.44 11.35
C LEU A 130 6.84 14.66 12.01
N LYS A 131 5.63 14.67 11.41
CA LYS A 131 4.47 13.91 11.92
C LYS A 131 4.74 12.40 12.05
N ARG A 132 5.56 11.83 11.17
CA ARG A 132 5.98 10.40 11.24
C ARG A 132 6.93 10.09 12.40
N ARG A 133 7.47 11.09 13.11
CA ARG A 133 8.22 10.91 14.37
C ARG A 133 7.31 10.72 15.59
N SER A 134 5.99 10.93 15.46
CA SER A 134 5.01 10.59 16.50
C SER A 134 4.35 9.23 16.24
N ILE A 135 4.35 8.35 17.24
CA ILE A 135 3.61 7.09 17.23
C ILE A 135 2.26 7.33 17.90
N LYS A 136 1.18 6.89 17.26
CA LYS A 136 -0.20 7.13 17.68
C LYS A 136 -0.99 5.85 17.77
N SER A 137 -1.92 5.76 18.72
CA SER A 137 -2.88 4.65 18.75
C SER A 137 -3.91 4.79 17.61
N PRO A 138 -4.21 3.71 16.85
CA PRO A 138 -5.30 3.71 15.87
C PRO A 138 -6.66 3.43 16.50
N ILE A 139 -6.68 2.95 17.75
CA ILE A 139 -7.87 2.49 18.50
C ILE A 139 -7.93 3.15 19.88
N SER A 140 -9.12 3.30 20.43
CA SER A 140 -9.29 3.60 21.86
C SER A 140 -9.25 2.29 22.66
N GLY A 141 -8.57 2.27 23.80
CA GLY A 141 -8.35 1.03 24.55
C GLY A 141 -7.36 1.17 25.70
N VAL A 142 -6.69 0.06 26.04
CA VAL A 142 -5.73 -0.04 27.14
C VAL A 142 -4.39 -0.60 26.66
N VAL A 143 -3.29 -0.05 27.17
CA VAL A 143 -1.93 -0.56 26.92
C VAL A 143 -1.73 -1.89 27.65
N MET A 144 -1.62 -3.00 26.92
CA MET A 144 -1.33 -4.32 27.50
C MET A 144 0.14 -4.46 27.92
N GLU A 145 1.03 -4.01 27.03
CA GLU A 145 2.44 -4.36 27.03
C GLU A 145 3.27 -3.27 26.34
N ARG A 146 4.50 -3.11 26.80
CA ARG A 146 5.46 -2.12 26.30
C ARG A 146 6.77 -2.84 26.02
N PHE A 147 7.11 -2.98 24.74
CA PHE A 147 8.26 -3.76 24.27
C PHE A 147 9.57 -2.96 24.26
N LYS A 148 9.46 -1.63 24.28
CA LYS A 148 10.58 -0.71 24.13
C LYS A 148 10.60 0.39 25.19
N THR A 149 11.74 1.03 25.37
CA THR A 149 11.89 2.16 26.31
C THR A 149 12.67 3.34 25.74
N ILE A 150 12.67 4.44 26.49
CA ILE A 150 13.37 5.69 26.15
C ILE A 150 14.86 5.43 25.86
N GLY A 151 15.38 6.01 24.78
CA GLY A 151 16.76 5.81 24.32
C GLY A 151 17.00 4.55 23.49
N GLU A 152 16.02 3.66 23.33
CA GLU A 152 16.15 2.50 22.44
C GLU A 152 15.89 2.84 20.97
N TYR A 153 16.48 2.04 20.09
CA TYR A 153 16.27 2.11 18.64
C TYR A 153 15.06 1.26 18.22
N VAL A 154 14.28 1.80 17.29
CA VAL A 154 13.07 1.21 16.70
C VAL A 154 13.18 1.25 15.18
N ASP A 155 12.74 0.17 14.55
CA ASP A 155 12.64 -0.01 13.11
C ASP A 155 11.26 -0.60 12.74
N GLU A 156 11.17 -1.91 12.54
CA GLU A 156 9.96 -2.67 12.19
C GLU A 156 9.30 -3.28 13.44
N GLN A 157 10.04 -3.35 14.55
CA GLN A 157 9.58 -3.94 15.81
C GLN A 157 8.52 -3.06 16.51
N PRO A 158 7.51 -3.65 17.16
CA PRO A 158 6.52 -2.89 17.92
C PRO A 158 7.13 -2.24 19.16
N VAL A 159 6.56 -1.09 19.55
CA VAL A 159 6.94 -0.29 20.73
C VAL A 159 5.98 -0.57 21.89
N LEU A 160 4.69 -0.67 21.57
CA LEU A 160 3.56 -0.85 22.50
C LEU A 160 2.54 -1.84 21.90
N ARG A 161 1.77 -2.52 22.74
CA ARG A 161 0.57 -3.28 22.37
C ARG A 161 -0.65 -2.68 23.04
N VAL A 162 -1.65 -2.30 22.26
CA VAL A 162 -2.92 -1.74 22.75
C VAL A 162 -4.06 -2.71 22.44
N ALA A 163 -4.99 -2.90 23.37
CA ALA A 163 -6.20 -3.67 23.17
C ALA A 163 -7.46 -2.81 23.35
N GLN A 164 -8.41 -2.91 22.42
CA GLN A 164 -9.74 -2.37 22.59
C GLN A 164 -10.55 -3.32 23.48
N LEU A 165 -10.87 -2.84 24.69
CA LEU A 165 -11.60 -3.59 25.71
C LEU A 165 -13.10 -3.29 25.75
N ASP A 166 -13.61 -2.35 24.95
CA ASP A 166 -15.04 -2.11 24.76
C ASP A 166 -15.36 -1.94 23.26
N PRO A 167 -16.19 -2.80 22.66
CA PRO A 167 -16.74 -4.03 23.24
C PRO A 167 -15.66 -5.10 23.44
N LEU A 168 -16.02 -6.17 24.15
CA LEU A 168 -15.31 -7.45 24.16
C LEU A 168 -15.91 -8.41 23.14
N PHE A 169 -15.11 -9.35 22.66
CA PHE A 169 -15.59 -10.50 21.90
C PHE A 169 -15.53 -11.76 22.76
N ILE A 170 -16.52 -12.62 22.61
CA ILE A 170 -16.60 -13.90 23.30
C ILE A 170 -16.61 -15.00 22.26
N GLU A 171 -15.69 -15.94 22.39
CA GLU A 171 -15.51 -17.02 21.42
C GLU A 171 -15.87 -18.36 22.07
N VAL A 172 -16.76 -19.09 21.41
CA VAL A 172 -17.29 -20.38 21.84
C VAL A 172 -17.27 -21.35 20.66
N PHE A 173 -16.96 -22.61 20.95
CA PHE A 173 -17.00 -23.70 19.99
C PHE A 173 -18.27 -24.52 20.23
N VAL A 174 -19.11 -24.62 19.19
CA VAL A 174 -20.41 -25.30 19.27
C VAL A 174 -20.33 -26.62 18.48
N PRO A 175 -20.75 -27.78 19.04
CA PRO A 175 -20.75 -29.04 18.30
C PRO A 175 -21.64 -28.99 17.06
N VAL A 176 -21.21 -29.63 15.96
CA VAL A 176 -21.90 -29.60 14.65
C VAL A 176 -23.28 -30.24 14.70
N GLU A 177 -23.58 -31.11 15.67
CA GLU A 177 -24.92 -31.65 15.93
C GLU A 177 -25.95 -30.56 16.25
N ARG A 178 -25.50 -29.38 16.69
CA ARG A 178 -26.32 -28.21 17.02
C ARG A 178 -26.27 -27.11 15.95
N LEU A 179 -25.86 -27.45 14.73
CA LEU A 179 -25.77 -26.50 13.62
C LEU A 179 -27.17 -25.99 13.23
N GLY A 180 -27.32 -24.66 13.15
CA GLY A 180 -28.60 -24.00 12.81
C GLY A 180 -29.49 -23.62 14.00
N GLU A 181 -29.22 -24.14 15.20
CA GLU A 181 -29.81 -23.65 16.46
C GLU A 181 -29.35 -22.21 16.75
N VAL A 182 -28.05 -21.95 16.60
CA VAL A 182 -27.43 -20.65 16.89
C VAL A 182 -27.46 -19.78 15.65
N ARG A 183 -27.94 -18.54 15.80
CA ARG A 183 -28.09 -17.57 14.68
C ARG A 183 -27.56 -16.19 15.08
N PRO A 184 -27.05 -15.38 14.12
CA PRO A 184 -26.73 -13.98 14.37
C PRO A 184 -27.95 -13.21 14.94
N GLY A 185 -27.70 -12.32 15.89
CA GLY A 185 -28.72 -11.58 16.64
C GLY A 185 -29.24 -12.28 17.91
N MET A 186 -28.98 -13.59 18.07
CA MET A 186 -29.38 -14.36 19.26
C MET A 186 -28.63 -13.89 20.52
N GLU A 187 -29.33 -13.81 21.64
CA GLU A 187 -28.73 -13.44 22.94
C GLU A 187 -28.19 -14.67 23.68
N ALA A 188 -27.16 -14.47 24.49
CA ALA A 188 -26.63 -15.45 25.42
C ALA A 188 -26.24 -14.79 26.75
N GLU A 189 -26.58 -15.47 27.84
CA GLU A 189 -26.12 -15.16 29.17
C GLU A 189 -24.73 -15.76 29.38
N VAL A 190 -23.77 -14.93 29.81
CA VAL A 190 -22.36 -15.31 30.01
C VAL A 190 -21.91 -14.89 31.41
N TRP A 191 -21.12 -15.74 32.07
CA TRP A 191 -20.48 -15.44 33.35
C TRP A 191 -19.08 -16.04 33.42
N SER A 192 -18.26 -15.58 34.36
CA SER A 192 -16.91 -16.09 34.58
C SER A 192 -16.67 -16.33 36.07
N ASP A 193 -16.30 -17.57 36.41
CA ASP A 193 -16.02 -17.99 37.79
C ASP A 193 -14.84 -17.23 38.43
N ALA A 194 -14.08 -16.47 37.64
CA ALA A 194 -13.01 -15.58 38.10
C ALA A 194 -13.49 -14.18 38.55
N VAL A 195 -14.74 -13.80 38.25
CA VAL A 195 -15.33 -12.47 38.57
C VAL A 195 -16.57 -12.59 39.49
N GLY A 196 -16.82 -13.79 40.03
CA GLY A 196 -17.97 -14.10 40.87
C GLY A 196 -19.26 -14.32 40.08
N ASP A 197 -20.40 -14.33 40.77
CA ASP A 197 -21.71 -14.69 40.22
C ASP A 197 -22.32 -13.64 39.26
N GLN A 198 -21.55 -12.64 38.81
CA GLN A 198 -22.05 -11.65 37.85
C GLN A 198 -22.27 -12.29 36.48
N ARG A 199 -23.46 -12.05 35.93
CA ARG A 199 -23.85 -12.46 34.58
C ARG A 199 -23.97 -11.24 33.67
N TRP A 200 -23.58 -11.41 32.42
CA TRP A 200 -23.64 -10.40 31.37
C TRP A 200 -24.42 -10.94 30.17
N GLN A 201 -25.13 -10.06 29.46
CA GLN A 201 -25.76 -10.40 28.20
C GLN A 201 -24.82 -10.10 27.04
N ALA A 202 -24.65 -11.05 26.14
CA ALA A 202 -23.86 -10.93 24.93
C ALA A 202 -24.68 -11.37 23.71
N GLN A 203 -24.48 -10.72 22.56
CA GLN A 203 -25.23 -11.02 21.34
C GLN A 203 -24.34 -11.70 20.30
N VAL A 204 -24.82 -12.79 19.69
CA VAL A 204 -24.15 -13.47 18.57
C VAL A 204 -24.01 -12.52 17.39
N SER A 205 -22.79 -12.11 17.07
CA SER A 205 -22.51 -11.27 15.89
C SER A 205 -22.12 -12.10 14.67
N ARG A 206 -21.52 -13.27 14.88
CA ARG A 206 -21.04 -14.14 13.82
C ARG A 206 -21.11 -15.61 14.20
N VAL A 207 -21.58 -16.42 13.26
CA VAL A 207 -21.44 -17.87 13.23
C VAL A 207 -20.53 -18.19 12.04
N ASP A 208 -19.48 -18.97 12.25
CA ASP A 208 -18.56 -19.32 11.17
C ASP A 208 -19.14 -20.40 10.25
N ARG A 209 -18.86 -20.25 8.95
CA ARG A 209 -19.44 -21.08 7.87
C ARG A 209 -18.67 -22.36 7.58
N VAL A 210 -17.58 -22.60 8.31
CA VAL A 210 -16.69 -23.75 8.18
C VAL A 210 -16.50 -24.32 9.58
N ALA A 211 -16.80 -25.62 9.74
CA ALA A 211 -16.53 -26.35 10.96
C ALA A 211 -15.07 -26.83 10.98
N ASP A 212 -14.46 -26.89 12.16
CA ASP A 212 -13.22 -27.61 12.36
C ASP A 212 -13.50 -29.12 12.42
N VAL A 213 -12.97 -29.83 11.43
CA VAL A 213 -13.12 -31.28 11.26
C VAL A 213 -12.39 -32.07 12.36
N ALA A 214 -11.37 -31.49 13.00
CA ALA A 214 -10.59 -32.17 14.04
C ALA A 214 -11.29 -32.16 15.41
N SER A 215 -12.02 -31.08 15.74
CA SER A 215 -12.83 -30.99 16.97
C SER A 215 -14.31 -31.34 16.79
N GLY A 216 -14.83 -31.35 15.57
CA GLY A 216 -16.26 -31.53 15.30
C GLY A 216 -17.11 -30.32 15.70
N THR A 217 -16.53 -29.11 15.71
CA THR A 217 -17.19 -27.89 16.18
C THR A 217 -17.19 -26.76 15.14
N TYR A 218 -18.11 -25.81 15.26
CA TYR A 218 -18.08 -24.54 14.55
C TYR A 218 -17.89 -23.37 15.52
N GLY A 219 -17.14 -22.35 15.06
CA GLY A 219 -16.92 -21.14 15.82
C GLY A 219 -18.16 -20.25 15.87
N VAL A 220 -18.46 -19.71 17.06
CA VAL A 220 -19.42 -18.63 17.23
C VAL A 220 -18.76 -17.50 18.01
N ARG A 221 -18.91 -16.27 17.50
CA ARG A 221 -18.45 -15.06 18.16
C ARG A 221 -19.65 -14.22 18.62
N LEU A 222 -19.63 -13.85 19.89
CA LEU A 222 -20.57 -12.93 20.50
C LEU A 222 -19.88 -11.61 20.83
N VAL A 223 -20.67 -10.54 20.96
CA VAL A 223 -20.23 -9.21 21.38
C VAL A 223 -20.78 -8.94 22.77
N LEU A 224 -19.89 -8.57 23.69
CA LEU A 224 -20.21 -8.14 25.05
C LEU A 224 -19.86 -6.66 25.19
N PRO A 225 -20.84 -5.75 25.34
CA PRO A 225 -20.58 -4.36 25.73
C PRO A 225 -19.88 -4.32 27.09
N ASN A 226 -18.77 -3.57 27.18
CA ASN A 226 -17.95 -3.46 28.38
C ASN A 226 -17.67 -2.00 28.77
N PRO A 227 -18.74 -1.18 28.94
CA PRO A 227 -18.55 0.21 29.37
C PRO A 227 -17.84 0.27 30.72
N GLU A 228 -17.00 1.28 30.88
CA GLU A 228 -16.10 1.47 32.04
C GLU A 228 -15.05 0.34 32.20
N TYR A 229 -14.86 -0.51 31.19
CA TYR A 229 -13.86 -1.59 31.14
C TYR A 229 -13.92 -2.60 32.30
N ARG A 230 -15.12 -2.79 32.87
CA ARG A 230 -15.35 -3.52 34.13
C ARG A 230 -15.09 -5.03 34.04
N VAL A 231 -15.15 -5.61 32.85
CA VAL A 231 -14.84 -7.02 32.58
C VAL A 231 -13.41 -7.12 32.01
N PRO A 232 -12.49 -7.86 32.67
CA PRO A 232 -11.17 -8.14 32.11
C PRO A 232 -11.23 -9.10 30.92
N ALA A 233 -10.39 -8.88 29.91
CA ALA A 233 -10.17 -9.83 28.83
C ALA A 233 -9.15 -10.93 29.22
N GLY A 234 -9.10 -12.01 28.45
CA GLY A 234 -8.29 -13.21 28.71
C GLY A 234 -8.93 -14.21 29.68
N LEU A 235 -10.16 -13.96 30.14
CA LEU A 235 -10.86 -14.82 31.08
C LEU A 235 -11.57 -15.99 30.37
N ARG A 236 -11.59 -17.15 31.02
CA ARG A 236 -12.52 -18.24 30.66
C ARG A 236 -13.91 -17.90 31.17
N CYS A 237 -14.93 -18.24 30.40
CA CYS A 237 -16.33 -18.04 30.73
C CYS A 237 -17.14 -19.31 30.48
N ARG A 238 -18.37 -19.31 31.00
CA ARG A 238 -19.40 -20.28 30.67
C ARG A 238 -20.62 -19.52 30.15
N LEU A 239 -21.32 -20.08 29.15
CA LEU A 239 -22.49 -19.44 28.56
C LEU A 239 -23.68 -20.38 28.36
N ALA A 240 -24.85 -19.76 28.27
CA ALA A 240 -26.10 -20.36 27.81
C ALA A 240 -26.78 -19.40 26.81
N PHE A 241 -27.07 -19.89 25.60
CA PHE A 241 -27.92 -19.15 24.65
C PHE A 241 -29.35 -19.07 25.19
N SER A 242 -29.97 -17.89 25.10
CA SER A 242 -31.39 -17.71 25.42
C SER A 242 -32.24 -18.48 24.39
N PRO A 243 -33.25 -19.26 24.81
CA PRO A 243 -34.11 -19.96 23.87
C PRO A 243 -34.85 -18.96 22.99
N VAL A 244 -34.93 -19.23 21.68
CA VAL A 244 -35.73 -18.41 20.76
C VAL A 244 -37.20 -18.52 21.20
N THR A 245 -37.72 -17.44 21.76
CA THR A 245 -39.15 -17.34 22.02
C THR A 245 -39.82 -17.02 20.69
N GLU A 246 -40.34 -18.04 20.02
CA GLU A 246 -41.24 -17.80 18.88
C GLU A 246 -42.43 -16.96 19.35
N PRO A 247 -42.87 -15.95 18.58
CA PRO A 247 -44.09 -15.22 18.91
C PRO A 247 -45.26 -16.21 18.93
N PRO A 248 -46.19 -16.11 19.89
CA PRO A 248 -47.20 -17.14 20.11
C PRO A 248 -48.07 -17.33 18.86
N VAL A 249 -47.91 -18.46 18.20
CA VAL A 249 -48.72 -18.85 17.04
C VAL A 249 -50.16 -18.99 17.50
N ALA A 250 -51.03 -18.10 17.03
CA ALA A 250 -52.44 -18.09 17.39
C ALA A 250 -53.09 -19.43 17.02
N THR A 251 -53.38 -20.25 18.02
CA THR A 251 -53.99 -21.56 17.84
C THR A 251 -55.44 -21.36 17.43
N LEU A 252 -55.74 -21.61 16.14
CA LEU A 252 -57.10 -21.68 15.66
C LEU A 252 -57.70 -23.03 16.07
N GLU A 253 -58.50 -23.02 17.13
CA GLU A 253 -59.33 -24.16 17.52
C GLU A 253 -60.30 -24.50 16.37
N GLN A 254 -60.27 -25.75 15.89
CA GLN A 254 -61.30 -26.31 15.01
C GLN A 254 -62.32 -27.08 15.87
N PRO A 255 -63.63 -26.83 15.72
CA PRO A 255 -64.65 -27.51 16.51
C PRO A 255 -64.92 -28.94 16.01
N ASP A 256 -65.19 -29.86 16.94
CA ASP A 256 -65.58 -31.24 16.65
C ASP A 256 -66.91 -31.33 15.88
N THR A 257 -67.00 -32.17 14.83
CA THR A 257 -68.32 -32.69 14.37
C THR A 257 -68.24 -34.07 13.66
N VAL A 258 -68.54 -35.13 14.42
CA VAL A 258 -69.34 -36.33 14.06
C VAL A 258 -68.87 -37.32 12.95
N THR A 259 -69.02 -38.61 13.27
CA THR A 259 -68.78 -39.83 12.48
C THR A 259 -69.99 -40.25 11.62
N SER A 260 -69.81 -40.74 10.36
CA SER A 260 -70.25 -42.10 9.91
C SER A 260 -69.95 -42.49 8.44
N GLU A 261 -69.75 -43.81 8.24
CA GLU A 261 -70.15 -44.70 7.11
C GLU A 261 -69.94 -44.35 5.61
N ILE A 262 -68.82 -44.81 5.04
CA ILE A 262 -68.66 -45.87 3.98
C ILE A 262 -69.94 -46.33 3.20
N PRO A 263 -69.92 -46.69 1.88
CA PRO A 263 -69.12 -46.28 0.70
C PRO A 263 -69.96 -45.98 -0.59
N ALA A 264 -69.32 -45.53 -1.70
CA ALA A 264 -69.58 -46.05 -3.07
C ALA A 264 -68.59 -45.54 -4.14
N LYS A 265 -68.34 -46.38 -5.16
CA LYS A 265 -67.69 -46.12 -6.47
C LYS A 265 -68.80 -46.27 -7.56
N PRO A 266 -68.65 -45.94 -8.87
CA PRO A 266 -67.55 -45.24 -9.53
C PRO A 266 -67.94 -44.31 -10.73
N ASP A 267 -66.92 -43.83 -11.45
CA ASP A 267 -66.78 -43.58 -12.91
C ASP A 267 -67.80 -42.73 -13.71
N ASN A 268 -67.28 -41.76 -14.48
CA ASN A 268 -67.45 -41.69 -15.95
C ASN A 268 -66.53 -40.63 -16.61
N ALA A 269 -65.81 -41.02 -17.67
CA ALA A 269 -65.05 -40.21 -18.67
C ALA A 269 -64.00 -39.18 -18.15
N ALA A 270 -62.73 -39.10 -18.60
CA ALA A 270 -62.15 -39.13 -19.96
C ALA A 270 -62.59 -37.91 -20.80
N VAL A 271 -61.76 -37.17 -21.55
CA VAL A 271 -60.46 -37.43 -22.21
C VAL A 271 -59.54 -36.18 -22.15
N GLU A 272 -58.27 -36.30 -22.57
CA GLU A 272 -57.17 -35.32 -22.87
C GLU A 272 -57.51 -33.81 -22.84
N VAL A 273 -56.72 -32.90 -22.23
CA VAL A 273 -55.26 -32.60 -22.35
C VAL A 273 -54.85 -31.91 -23.66
N ILE A 274 -54.99 -30.58 -23.69
CA ILE A 274 -54.13 -29.58 -24.38
C ILE A 274 -54.17 -28.33 -23.45
N GLU A 275 -53.14 -27.91 -22.72
CA GLU A 275 -51.80 -27.35 -23.05
C GLU A 275 -51.79 -25.81 -23.25
N ASN A 276 -50.82 -25.11 -22.63
CA ASN A 276 -50.33 -23.74 -22.98
C ASN A 276 -51.31 -22.54 -22.80
N VAL A 277 -50.93 -21.23 -22.72
CA VAL A 277 -49.65 -20.52 -22.50
C VAL A 277 -49.91 -19.11 -21.90
N SER A 278 -48.86 -18.34 -21.60
CA SER A 278 -48.84 -16.94 -21.09
C SER A 278 -49.57 -15.87 -21.93
N SER A 279 -49.83 -14.69 -21.34
CA SER A 279 -49.72 -13.37 -22.02
C SER A 279 -49.70 -12.19 -21.02
N GLU A 280 -49.50 -10.97 -21.54
CA GLU A 280 -49.06 -9.76 -20.81
C GLU A 280 -50.10 -8.61 -20.76
N ALA A 281 -49.70 -7.52 -20.08
CA ALA A 281 -49.91 -6.10 -20.44
C ALA A 281 -51.21 -5.32 -20.05
N ALA A 282 -50.97 -4.19 -19.33
CA ALA A 282 -51.66 -2.88 -19.38
C ALA A 282 -53.17 -2.82 -19.02
N ASP A 283 -53.86 -1.70 -18.73
CA ASP A 283 -53.55 -0.28 -18.39
C ASP A 283 -54.83 0.33 -17.68
N THR A 284 -55.10 1.61 -17.38
CA THR A 284 -54.47 2.95 -17.57
C THR A 284 -54.95 3.93 -16.47
N LEU A 285 -54.17 4.98 -16.17
CA LEU A 285 -54.60 6.29 -15.58
C LEU A 285 -55.16 6.28 -14.13
N THR A 286 -55.10 7.34 -13.31
CA THR A 286 -54.75 8.79 -13.47
C THR A 286 -53.94 9.25 -12.22
N SER A 287 -53.69 10.51 -11.77
CA SER A 287 -54.11 11.91 -12.07
C SER A 287 -53.04 12.94 -11.61
N VAL A 288 -53.23 14.22 -11.96
CA VAL A 288 -52.43 15.45 -11.69
C VAL A 288 -53.44 16.63 -11.55
N PRO A 289 -53.12 17.93 -11.35
CA PRO A 289 -51.86 18.66 -11.00
C PRO A 289 -52.00 19.38 -9.63
N ASP A 290 -51.37 20.50 -9.21
CA ASP A 290 -50.41 21.54 -9.72
C ASP A 290 -49.79 22.23 -8.45
N THR A 291 -48.88 23.23 -8.38
CA THR A 291 -48.08 24.16 -9.25
C THR A 291 -46.70 24.32 -8.54
N ALA A 292 -45.54 24.78 -9.07
CA ALA A 292 -45.13 25.74 -10.12
C ALA A 292 -44.99 27.22 -9.69
N ASP A 293 -43.73 27.73 -9.61
CA ASP A 293 -43.20 28.93 -10.34
C ASP A 293 -41.67 29.08 -10.06
N SER A 294 -40.78 28.89 -11.05
CA SER A 294 -40.04 29.88 -11.88
C SER A 294 -38.84 30.61 -11.21
N GLY A 295 -37.77 30.99 -11.94
CA GLY A 295 -37.40 30.69 -13.33
C GLY A 295 -36.19 31.51 -13.86
N HIS A 296 -35.64 31.08 -15.02
CA HIS A 296 -34.63 31.78 -15.88
C HIS A 296 -33.22 32.02 -15.26
N ALA A 297 -32.10 32.05 -16.01
CA ALA A 297 -31.87 32.23 -17.45
C ALA A 297 -30.68 31.38 -17.98
N ALA A 298 -30.30 31.56 -19.26
CA ALA A 298 -29.20 30.83 -19.94
C ALA A 298 -28.24 31.79 -20.70
N VAL A 299 -27.05 31.31 -21.11
CA VAL A 299 -26.27 31.65 -22.35
C VAL A 299 -24.85 31.03 -22.34
N GLU A 300 -24.53 30.26 -23.39
CA GLU A 300 -23.19 29.89 -23.98
C GLU A 300 -22.05 29.32 -23.08
N ASP A 301 -20.98 28.65 -23.58
CA ASP A 301 -20.51 28.39 -24.96
C ASP A 301 -19.97 26.93 -25.16
N LYS A 302 -19.44 26.63 -26.35
CA LYS A 302 -19.11 25.33 -26.96
C LYS A 302 -17.64 24.91 -26.76
N LEU A 303 -17.35 23.59 -26.78
CA LEU A 303 -16.50 22.94 -27.81
C LEU A 303 -16.30 21.42 -27.57
N ALA A 304 -16.61 20.58 -28.56
CA ALA A 304 -15.87 19.36 -28.95
C ALA A 304 -16.62 18.59 -30.07
N THR A 305 -15.89 18.13 -31.10
CA THR A 305 -16.44 17.35 -32.23
C THR A 305 -15.37 16.37 -32.75
N PRO A 306 -15.77 15.16 -33.21
CA PRO A 306 -15.07 14.53 -34.32
C PRO A 306 -16.02 14.06 -35.45
N LEU A 307 -15.47 14.01 -36.68
CA LEU A 307 -15.97 13.31 -37.87
C LEU A 307 -14.88 12.29 -38.27
N ARG A 308 -15.16 11.05 -38.76
CA ARG A 308 -15.75 10.64 -40.06
C ARG A 308 -14.86 11.04 -41.27
N ILE A 309 -14.59 10.24 -42.33
CA ILE A 309 -15.21 9.02 -42.94
C ILE A 309 -14.14 7.99 -43.40
N ASP A 310 -14.42 6.72 -43.77
CA ASP A 310 -15.40 5.72 -43.27
C ASP A 310 -14.75 4.30 -43.15
N GLU A 311 -14.72 3.30 -44.06
CA GLU A 311 -15.36 3.05 -45.38
C GLU A 311 -15.58 1.52 -45.68
N ALA A 312 -14.92 0.86 -46.67
CA ALA A 312 -15.26 -0.51 -47.19
C ALA A 312 -14.03 -1.38 -47.61
N GLU A 313 -14.06 -2.69 -47.97
CA GLU A 313 -15.03 -3.63 -48.59
C GLU A 313 -14.92 -5.08 -48.01
N VAL A 314 -16.00 -5.88 -47.78
CA VAL A 314 -16.69 -6.88 -48.67
C VAL A 314 -15.84 -8.15 -49.00
N SER A 315 -16.30 -9.41 -48.93
CA SER A 315 -17.65 -10.01 -48.72
C SER A 315 -17.63 -11.30 -47.87
N ALA A 316 -18.82 -11.82 -47.50
CA ALA A 316 -19.03 -13.19 -47.02
C ALA A 316 -20.44 -13.71 -47.38
N GLU A 317 -20.52 -14.91 -47.98
CA GLU A 317 -21.73 -15.69 -48.32
C GLU A 317 -21.33 -17.19 -48.24
N THR A 318 -21.95 -18.01 -47.38
CA THR A 318 -23.08 -18.96 -47.64
C THR A 318 -22.70 -20.15 -48.56
N ASP A 319 -23.34 -21.34 -48.50
CA ASP A 319 -24.66 -21.69 -47.96
C ASP A 319 -24.75 -23.15 -47.41
N GLU A 320 -25.94 -23.57 -46.95
CA GLU A 320 -26.20 -24.84 -46.26
C GLU A 320 -26.36 -26.13 -47.11
N VAL A 321 -25.87 -27.24 -46.51
CA VAL A 321 -26.48 -28.59 -46.37
C VAL A 321 -27.32 -29.21 -47.50
N ALA A 322 -26.91 -30.42 -47.91
CA ALA A 322 -27.83 -31.52 -48.29
C ALA A 322 -27.21 -32.88 -47.90
N ALA A 323 -28.02 -33.85 -47.42
CA ALA A 323 -27.52 -35.13 -46.89
C ALA A 323 -28.42 -36.34 -47.21
N VAL A 324 -27.82 -37.47 -47.61
CA VAL A 324 -28.42 -38.83 -47.62
C VAL A 324 -27.30 -39.86 -47.37
N PRO A 325 -27.48 -40.91 -46.53
CA PRO A 325 -26.41 -41.85 -46.14
C PRO A 325 -26.52 -43.24 -46.80
N ALA A 326 -25.43 -44.02 -46.75
CA ALA A 326 -25.43 -45.50 -46.79
C ALA A 326 -24.18 -46.08 -46.11
N ASP A 327 -24.35 -47.16 -45.35
CA ASP A 327 -23.37 -47.83 -44.48
C ASP A 327 -22.51 -48.88 -45.21
N VAL A 328 -21.19 -48.90 -44.99
CA VAL A 328 -20.33 -50.09 -45.14
C VAL A 328 -19.19 -50.13 -44.11
N ALA A 329 -19.34 -51.01 -43.12
CA ALA A 329 -18.35 -51.82 -42.41
C ALA A 329 -16.88 -51.34 -42.23
N ALA A 330 -16.47 -51.33 -40.95
CA ALA A 330 -15.15 -51.05 -40.40
C ALA A 330 -13.92 -51.72 -41.06
N ALA A 331 -12.81 -50.96 -41.08
CA ALA A 331 -11.45 -51.48 -40.97
C ALA A 331 -10.63 -50.56 -40.04
N GLN A 332 -9.90 -51.12 -39.08
CA GLN A 332 -9.06 -50.35 -38.16
C GLN A 332 -7.72 -50.00 -38.83
N VAL A 333 -7.29 -48.75 -38.70
CA VAL A 333 -5.88 -48.35 -38.83
C VAL A 333 -5.48 -47.72 -37.51
N ALA A 334 -4.44 -48.26 -36.85
CA ALA A 334 -3.89 -47.65 -35.66
C ALA A 334 -3.06 -46.44 -36.09
N GLU A 335 -3.54 -45.23 -35.74
CA GLU A 335 -2.82 -44.00 -36.04
C GLU A 335 -1.56 -43.94 -35.17
N ALA A 336 -0.39 -43.83 -35.82
CA ALA A 336 0.88 -43.89 -35.13
C ALA A 336 1.10 -42.61 -34.32
N VAL A 337 1.07 -42.74 -32.99
CA VAL A 337 1.47 -41.65 -32.09
C VAL A 337 2.92 -41.32 -32.36
N MET A 338 3.14 -40.23 -33.09
CA MET A 338 4.45 -39.60 -33.25
C MET A 338 5.01 -39.34 -31.85
N PRO A 339 6.27 -39.73 -31.54
CA PRO A 339 6.85 -39.36 -30.25
C PRO A 339 6.86 -37.83 -30.16
N GLY A 340 6.35 -37.32 -29.03
CA GLY A 340 6.42 -35.89 -28.73
C GLY A 340 7.88 -35.41 -28.70
N PRO A 341 8.13 -34.09 -28.81
CA PRO A 341 9.48 -33.55 -28.69
C PRO A 341 10.11 -34.03 -27.38
N VAL A 342 11.32 -34.58 -27.47
CA VAL A 342 12.06 -35.04 -26.29
C VAL A 342 12.45 -33.82 -25.47
N THR A 343 11.78 -33.63 -24.33
CA THR A 343 12.09 -32.58 -23.37
C THR A 343 13.20 -33.03 -22.42
N GLU A 344 14.13 -32.13 -22.12
CA GLU A 344 15.12 -32.33 -21.07
C GLU A 344 14.87 -31.35 -19.89
N PRO A 345 15.16 -31.75 -18.64
CA PRO A 345 14.98 -30.90 -17.48
C PRO A 345 16.10 -29.84 -17.42
N VAL A 346 15.74 -28.56 -17.59
CA VAL A 346 16.67 -27.44 -17.59
C VAL A 346 16.56 -26.62 -16.31
N CYS A 347 17.71 -26.35 -15.70
CA CYS A 347 17.85 -25.55 -14.48
C CYS A 347 19.00 -24.54 -14.64
N LEU A 348 18.70 -23.24 -14.50
CA LEU A 348 19.57 -22.14 -14.89
C LEU A 348 19.52 -21.00 -13.87
N ARG A 349 20.62 -20.24 -13.74
CA ARG A 349 20.63 -18.90 -13.14
C ARG A 349 21.14 -17.88 -14.17
N SER A 350 20.50 -16.72 -14.25
CA SER A 350 20.84 -15.60 -15.14
C SER A 350 20.85 -14.26 -14.38
N GLY A 351 21.57 -13.27 -14.89
CA GLY A 351 21.90 -12.01 -14.19
C GLY A 351 23.33 -12.03 -13.61
N PRO A 352 23.73 -10.99 -12.85
CA PRO A 352 22.88 -10.01 -12.17
C PRO A 352 22.24 -8.95 -13.08
N TYR A 353 20.92 -8.80 -12.95
CA TYR A 353 20.15 -7.69 -13.52
C TYR A 353 20.22 -6.45 -12.63
N ALA A 354 20.18 -5.26 -13.24
CA ALA A 354 20.24 -3.98 -12.54
C ALA A 354 18.91 -3.54 -11.89
N SER A 355 17.79 -4.23 -12.15
CA SER A 355 16.51 -3.95 -11.50
C SER A 355 15.55 -5.15 -11.52
N LYS A 356 14.61 -5.18 -10.57
CA LYS A 356 13.52 -6.18 -10.53
C LYS A 356 12.66 -6.15 -11.79
N THR A 357 12.48 -4.96 -12.40
CA THR A 357 11.71 -4.79 -13.64
C THR A 357 12.43 -5.41 -14.85
N ALA A 358 13.76 -5.34 -14.91
CA ALA A 358 14.54 -5.96 -15.98
C ALA A 358 14.50 -7.50 -15.89
N ALA A 359 14.76 -8.05 -14.69
CA ALA A 359 14.59 -9.48 -14.43
C ALA A 359 13.14 -9.94 -14.69
N GLY A 360 12.16 -9.14 -14.26
CA GLY A 360 10.73 -9.41 -14.43
C GLY A 360 10.21 -9.35 -15.87
N LYS A 361 10.94 -8.73 -16.81
CA LYS A 361 10.62 -8.83 -18.24
C LYS A 361 10.97 -10.23 -18.76
N VAL A 362 12.22 -10.65 -18.52
CA VAL A 362 12.72 -11.97 -18.93
C VAL A 362 11.94 -13.10 -18.24
N ALA A 363 11.60 -12.95 -16.95
CA ALA A 363 10.75 -13.89 -16.22
C ALA A 363 9.46 -14.24 -16.97
N ARG A 364 8.67 -13.21 -17.35
CA ARG A 364 7.40 -13.40 -18.06
C ARG A 364 7.56 -13.98 -19.47
N GLU A 365 8.66 -13.65 -20.15
CA GLU A 365 8.99 -14.18 -21.48
C GLU A 365 9.28 -15.69 -21.41
N LEU A 366 9.87 -16.17 -20.31
CA LEU A 366 10.10 -17.60 -20.07
C LEU A 366 8.88 -18.33 -19.46
N GLU A 367 8.08 -17.66 -18.64
CA GLU A 367 6.82 -18.18 -18.10
C GLU A 367 5.78 -18.44 -19.21
N GLN A 368 5.76 -17.60 -20.24
CA GLN A 368 4.96 -17.84 -21.46
C GLN A 368 5.42 -19.05 -22.28
N LEU A 369 6.66 -19.53 -22.04
CA LEU A 369 7.25 -20.71 -22.66
C LEU A 369 7.18 -21.95 -21.74
N GLY A 370 6.38 -21.89 -20.67
CA GLY A 370 6.11 -23.02 -19.76
C GLY A 370 7.14 -23.21 -18.63
N LEU A 371 8.13 -22.34 -18.51
CA LEU A 371 9.19 -22.46 -17.49
C LEU A 371 8.81 -21.75 -16.19
N VAL A 372 9.14 -22.37 -15.05
CA VAL A 372 8.99 -21.74 -13.73
C VAL A 372 10.17 -20.81 -13.49
N THR A 373 9.92 -19.56 -13.08
CA THR A 373 10.98 -18.60 -12.73
C THR A 373 10.86 -18.03 -11.33
N ARG A 374 11.98 -17.54 -10.80
CA ARG A 374 12.07 -16.86 -9.50
C ARG A 374 13.10 -15.75 -9.56
N ILE A 375 12.76 -14.58 -9.00
CA ILE A 375 13.67 -13.43 -8.91
C ILE A 375 14.12 -13.25 -7.46
N GLU A 376 15.40 -13.47 -7.22
CA GLU A 376 16.07 -13.24 -5.94
C GLU A 376 16.83 -11.90 -5.99
N SER A 377 17.04 -11.26 -4.83
CA SER A 377 17.79 -10.01 -4.70
C SER A 377 18.99 -10.18 -3.78
N HIS A 378 20.15 -9.72 -4.22
CA HIS A 378 21.40 -9.77 -3.47
C HIS A 378 22.01 -8.37 -3.37
N GLU A 379 22.62 -8.03 -2.23
CA GLU A 379 23.39 -6.80 -2.09
C GLU A 379 24.84 -7.04 -2.51
N GLU A 380 25.33 -6.25 -3.45
CA GLU A 380 26.72 -6.28 -3.91
C GLU A 380 27.41 -4.95 -3.59
N SER A 381 28.69 -5.01 -3.17
CA SER A 381 29.48 -3.81 -2.87
C SER A 381 30.17 -3.26 -4.11
N GLU A 382 29.47 -2.42 -4.87
CA GLU A 382 30.00 -1.80 -6.08
C GLU A 382 30.99 -0.69 -5.72
N GLN A 383 32.21 -0.72 -6.26
CA GLN A 383 33.19 0.35 -6.07
C GLN A 383 32.82 1.56 -6.94
N ARG A 384 32.52 2.69 -6.28
CA ARG A 384 32.10 3.96 -6.89
C ARG A 384 33.24 4.95 -7.07
N GLY A 385 34.40 4.67 -6.48
CA GLY A 385 35.61 5.48 -6.58
C GLY A 385 36.60 5.16 -5.48
N LEU A 386 37.37 6.17 -5.08
CA LEU A 386 38.38 6.14 -4.03
C LEU A 386 38.12 7.26 -3.01
N ARG A 387 38.53 7.03 -1.77
CA ARG A 387 38.52 8.03 -0.69
C ARG A 387 39.92 8.16 -0.12
N VAL A 388 40.41 9.40 -0.06
CA VAL A 388 41.59 9.73 0.74
C VAL A 388 41.10 10.00 2.16
N VAL A 389 41.68 9.33 3.16
CA VAL A 389 41.24 9.39 4.56
C VAL A 389 42.42 9.53 5.50
N SER A 390 42.19 10.05 6.70
CA SER A 390 43.18 9.94 7.77
C SER A 390 43.32 8.49 8.26
N ARG A 391 44.39 8.24 9.03
CA ARG A 391 44.44 7.15 10.00
C ARG A 391 43.21 7.14 10.94
N TRP A 392 42.99 6.01 11.61
CA TRP A 392 41.99 5.91 12.69
C TRP A 392 42.36 6.78 13.90
N PHE A 393 41.33 7.31 14.56
CA PHE A 393 41.42 7.97 15.86
C PHE A 393 40.56 7.21 16.88
N ASN A 394 41.20 6.84 17.99
CA ASN A 394 40.58 6.12 19.11
C ASN A 394 40.02 7.07 20.20
N GLU A 395 40.24 8.37 20.05
CA GLU A 395 39.71 9.44 20.91
C GLU A 395 39.34 10.67 20.06
N HIS A 396 38.30 11.41 20.45
CA HIS A 396 37.90 12.66 19.77
C HIS A 396 38.98 13.74 19.89
N SER A 397 39.63 13.87 21.05
CA SER A 397 40.75 14.78 21.34
C SER A 397 41.83 14.80 20.23
N HIS A 398 42.33 13.61 19.88
CA HIS A 398 43.36 13.42 18.88
C HIS A 398 42.89 13.75 17.45
N ALA A 399 41.61 13.52 17.15
CA ALA A 399 41.01 13.86 15.87
C ALA A 399 40.71 15.35 15.73
N ASP A 400 40.28 16.02 16.80
CA ASP A 400 40.01 17.47 16.80
C ASP A 400 41.32 18.27 16.71
N ALA A 401 42.40 17.77 17.33
CA ALA A 401 43.76 18.28 17.12
C ALA A 401 44.21 18.12 15.65
N PHE A 402 43.91 16.98 15.00
CA PHE A 402 44.19 16.76 13.58
C PHE A 402 43.35 17.67 12.67
N VAL A 403 42.05 17.83 12.95
CA VAL A 403 41.15 18.78 12.25
C VAL A 403 41.64 20.23 12.40
N THR A 404 42.21 20.59 13.55
CA THR A 404 42.85 21.90 13.77
C THR A 404 44.10 22.05 12.91
N ARG A 405 44.94 21.01 12.82
CA ARG A 405 46.13 20.99 11.94
C ARG A 405 45.75 21.13 10.45
N LEU A 406 44.70 20.44 9.98
CA LEU A 406 44.19 20.58 8.60
C LEU A 406 43.85 22.05 8.28
N LYS A 407 43.09 22.70 9.17
CA LYS A 407 42.71 24.12 9.03
C LYS A 407 43.93 25.05 9.02
N GLN A 408 44.93 24.79 9.88
CA GLN A 408 46.18 25.54 9.92
C GLN A 408 47.03 25.37 8.65
N ALA A 409 47.05 24.17 8.07
CA ALA A 409 47.67 23.86 6.78
C ALA A 409 46.87 24.39 5.56
N GLY A 410 45.83 25.20 5.79
CA GLY A 410 44.98 25.78 4.74
C GLY A 410 44.00 24.80 4.07
N ILE A 411 43.96 23.54 4.51
CA ILE A 411 43.09 22.50 3.98
C ILE A 411 41.67 22.74 4.52
N LYS A 412 40.70 22.89 3.60
CA LYS A 412 39.29 23.23 3.91
C LYS A 412 38.30 22.22 3.31
N ASP A 413 38.77 21.44 2.35
CA ASP A 413 38.09 20.43 1.56
C ASP A 413 38.17 19.04 2.23
N PHE A 414 37.86 18.99 3.52
CA PHE A 414 37.81 17.77 4.31
C PHE A 414 36.45 17.60 5.01
N PHE A 415 35.98 16.37 5.16
CA PHE A 415 34.69 16.04 5.76
C PHE A 415 34.85 15.17 7.00
N VAL A 416 34.15 15.56 8.06
CA VAL A 416 34.21 14.95 9.38
C VAL A 416 32.78 14.55 9.79
N ALA A 417 32.41 13.29 9.55
CA ALA A 417 31.03 12.78 9.69
C ALA A 417 30.32 13.10 11.04
N PRO A 418 29.02 13.42 11.06
CA PRO A 418 28.28 13.62 12.30
C PRO A 418 28.15 12.33 13.13
N GLY A 419 27.78 12.43 14.42
CA GLY A 419 27.44 11.28 15.26
C GLY A 419 28.59 10.29 15.55
N ARG A 420 29.83 10.78 15.66
CA ARG A 420 31.07 9.98 15.71
C ARG A 420 31.11 8.97 16.87
N ARG A 421 30.88 7.69 16.57
CA ARG A 421 31.36 6.58 17.41
C ARG A 421 32.86 6.36 17.17
N LEU A 422 33.58 5.94 18.21
CA LEU A 422 35.01 5.61 18.14
C LEU A 422 35.20 4.12 17.78
N PRO A 423 36.25 3.76 17.02
CA PRO A 423 37.20 4.64 16.35
C PRO A 423 36.61 5.24 15.05
N TYR A 424 37.09 6.41 14.62
CA TYR A 424 36.71 7.02 13.33
C TYR A 424 37.89 7.56 12.53
N ARG A 425 37.63 7.91 11.26
CA ARG A 425 38.58 8.59 10.36
C ARG A 425 37.99 9.92 9.89
N VAL A 426 38.85 10.85 9.50
CA VAL A 426 38.48 12.06 8.73
C VAL A 426 38.54 11.71 7.24
N ASN A 427 37.58 12.18 6.45
CA ASN A 427 37.62 12.09 4.98
C ASN A 427 38.34 13.34 4.43
N LEU A 428 39.34 13.14 3.57
CA LEU A 428 40.23 14.19 3.05
C LEU A 428 40.08 14.40 1.53
N GLY A 429 39.20 13.63 0.89
CA GLY A 429 38.79 13.80 -0.50
C GLY A 429 38.11 12.55 -1.08
N LEU A 430 37.25 12.76 -2.09
CA LEU A 430 36.60 11.73 -2.90
C LEU A 430 37.10 11.87 -4.35
N TYR A 431 37.51 10.76 -4.96
CA TYR A 431 38.12 10.74 -6.29
C TYR A 431 37.59 9.59 -7.13
N ASN A 432 37.46 9.81 -8.44
CA ASN A 432 36.98 8.79 -9.38
C ASN A 432 38.14 7.94 -9.95
N ASP A 433 39.38 8.40 -9.79
CA ASP A 433 40.58 7.78 -10.33
C ASP A 433 41.75 7.81 -9.33
N GLU A 434 42.65 6.82 -9.45
CA GLU A 434 43.80 6.63 -8.56
C GLU A 434 44.86 7.74 -8.70
N ARG A 435 45.02 8.30 -9.90
CA ARG A 435 46.03 9.34 -10.15
C ARG A 435 45.68 10.64 -9.42
N SER A 436 44.40 11.01 -9.36
CA SER A 436 43.90 12.14 -8.57
C SER A 436 44.00 11.87 -7.07
N ALA A 437 43.67 10.67 -6.61
CA ALA A 437 43.79 10.29 -5.20
C ALA A 437 45.25 10.33 -4.71
N THR A 438 46.18 9.73 -5.46
CA THR A 438 47.62 9.75 -5.14
C THR A 438 48.21 11.16 -5.23
N LYS A 439 47.77 11.99 -6.20
CA LYS A 439 48.14 13.41 -6.23
C LYS A 439 47.67 14.17 -4.99
N ARG A 440 46.49 13.84 -4.45
CA ARG A 440 46.00 14.43 -3.19
C ARG A 440 46.84 13.97 -1.99
N VAL A 441 47.20 12.69 -1.91
CA VAL A 441 48.07 12.19 -0.82
C VAL A 441 49.40 12.95 -0.81
N ALA A 442 50.07 13.09 -1.96
CA ALA A 442 51.32 13.85 -2.06
C ALA A 442 51.16 15.35 -1.67
N ASP A 443 50.03 15.98 -2.01
CA ASP A 443 49.69 17.35 -1.58
C ASP A 443 49.51 17.46 -0.05
N LEU A 444 48.94 16.45 0.59
CA LEU A 444 48.76 16.37 2.05
C LEU A 444 50.07 16.06 2.78
N GLU A 445 50.86 15.10 2.28
CA GLU A 445 52.19 14.75 2.81
C GLU A 445 53.14 15.96 2.77
N SER A 446 53.12 16.75 1.69
CA SER A 446 53.89 18.00 1.58
C SER A 446 53.56 19.05 2.65
N LYS A 447 52.45 18.88 3.37
CA LYS A 447 51.94 19.74 4.45
C LYS A 447 51.99 19.07 5.83
N GLY A 448 52.62 17.89 5.94
CA GLY A 448 52.72 17.14 7.19
C GLY A 448 51.41 16.47 7.64
N ILE A 449 50.61 16.02 6.67
CA ILE A 449 49.32 15.34 6.88
C ILE A 449 49.36 13.93 6.28
N ASP A 450 49.47 12.92 7.13
CA ASP A 450 49.43 11.50 6.72
C ASP A 450 48.01 11.12 6.25
N ALA A 451 47.91 10.40 5.12
CA ALA A 451 46.63 9.99 4.55
C ALA A 451 46.68 8.65 3.77
N ASP A 452 45.69 7.78 4.00
CA ASP A 452 45.50 6.52 3.27
C ASP A 452 44.57 6.71 2.06
N ILE A 453 44.74 5.89 1.01
CA ILE A 453 43.74 5.71 -0.06
C ILE A 453 42.95 4.43 0.22
N LEU A 454 41.61 4.51 0.21
CA LEU A 454 40.71 3.36 0.31
C LEU A 454 39.75 3.30 -0.88
N ALA A 455 39.37 2.09 -1.27
CA ALA A 455 38.21 1.88 -2.14
C ALA A 455 36.93 2.44 -1.48
N TRP A 456 36.13 3.20 -2.23
CA TRP A 456 34.81 3.60 -1.79
C TRP A 456 33.75 2.75 -2.47
N THR A 457 33.15 1.84 -1.71
CA THR A 457 32.00 1.05 -2.14
C THR A 457 30.67 1.68 -1.71
N GLN A 458 29.61 1.33 -2.43
CA GLN A 458 28.22 1.46 -1.98
C GLN A 458 27.54 0.08 -2.10
N PRO A 459 26.61 -0.26 -1.20
CA PRO A 459 25.72 -1.40 -1.43
C PRO A 459 24.81 -1.09 -2.62
N VAL A 460 24.69 -2.04 -3.54
CA VAL A 460 23.82 -1.96 -4.72
C VAL A 460 23.02 -3.27 -4.81
N THR A 461 21.69 -3.15 -4.76
CA THR A 461 20.81 -4.31 -4.91
C THR A 461 20.81 -4.79 -6.36
N ARG A 462 21.31 -5.99 -6.58
CA ARG A 462 21.29 -6.71 -7.86
C ARG A 462 20.26 -7.84 -7.80
N TYR A 463 19.74 -8.25 -8.96
CA TYR A 463 18.70 -9.28 -9.04
C TYR A 463 19.18 -10.49 -9.85
N GLN A 464 18.95 -11.70 -9.35
CA GLN A 464 19.25 -12.95 -10.05
C GLN A 464 17.94 -13.64 -10.43
N LEU A 465 17.85 -14.10 -11.68
CA LEU A 465 16.73 -14.89 -12.19
C LEU A 465 17.11 -16.37 -12.15
N THR A 466 16.41 -17.15 -11.35
CA THR A 466 16.44 -18.61 -11.35
C THR A 466 15.34 -19.12 -12.30
N VAL A 467 15.66 -20.10 -13.13
CA VAL A 467 14.74 -20.71 -14.12
C VAL A 467 14.81 -22.22 -13.98
N SER A 468 13.66 -22.90 -13.98
CA SER A 468 13.55 -24.35 -13.90
C SER A 468 12.32 -24.87 -14.66
N GLY A 469 12.47 -25.94 -15.44
CA GLY A 469 11.35 -26.58 -16.13
C GLY A 469 11.83 -27.65 -17.11
N GLU A 470 10.95 -28.05 -18.02
CA GLU A 470 11.29 -28.88 -19.18
C GLU A 470 11.46 -27.99 -20.41
N ALA A 471 12.43 -28.32 -21.26
CA ALA A 471 12.69 -27.59 -22.50
C ALA A 471 13.00 -28.53 -23.67
N ASP A 472 12.58 -28.13 -24.87
CA ASP A 472 13.04 -28.75 -26.12
C ASP A 472 14.39 -28.15 -26.57
N GLU A 473 14.94 -28.64 -27.69
CA GLU A 473 16.22 -28.16 -28.24
C GLU A 473 16.17 -26.67 -28.65
N SER A 474 15.00 -26.14 -28.98
CA SER A 474 14.82 -24.75 -29.40
C SER A 474 14.80 -23.79 -28.22
N LEU A 475 14.01 -24.12 -27.21
CA LEU A 475 13.95 -23.39 -25.94
C LEU A 475 15.29 -23.49 -25.19
N SER A 476 15.98 -24.63 -25.25
CA SER A 476 17.32 -24.80 -24.70
C SER A 476 18.36 -23.88 -25.35
N ARG A 477 18.29 -23.69 -26.68
CA ARG A 477 19.12 -22.70 -27.39
C ARG A 477 18.79 -21.27 -26.95
N HIS A 478 17.52 -20.91 -26.81
CA HIS A 478 17.11 -19.58 -26.35
C HIS A 478 17.55 -19.28 -24.90
N LEU A 479 17.49 -20.27 -24.01
CA LEU A 479 17.97 -20.15 -22.62
C LEU A 479 19.49 -19.91 -22.53
N ALA A 480 20.26 -20.38 -23.51
CA ALA A 480 21.71 -20.12 -23.57
C ALA A 480 22.04 -18.64 -23.91
N GLU A 481 21.16 -17.95 -24.63
CA GLU A 481 21.32 -16.53 -25.03
C GLU A 481 21.10 -15.54 -23.86
N LEU A 482 20.59 -16.01 -22.71
CA LEU A 482 20.25 -15.16 -21.57
C LEU A 482 21.50 -14.52 -20.91
N PRO A 483 21.42 -13.26 -20.42
CA PRO A 483 22.57 -12.56 -19.85
C PRO A 483 23.24 -13.32 -18.69
N ALA A 484 24.52 -13.62 -18.86
CA ALA A 484 25.36 -14.34 -17.88
C ALA A 484 24.73 -15.66 -17.38
N SER A 485 24.00 -16.36 -18.26
CA SER A 485 23.43 -17.69 -18.06
C SER A 485 24.47 -18.69 -17.54
N LYS A 486 24.13 -19.41 -16.46
CA LYS A 486 24.92 -20.53 -15.93
C LYS A 486 24.02 -21.70 -15.55
N PRO A 487 24.36 -22.94 -15.93
CA PRO A 487 23.62 -24.13 -15.51
C PRO A 487 23.70 -24.29 -13.99
N ALA A 488 22.59 -24.67 -13.38
CA ALA A 488 22.45 -24.90 -11.95
C ALA A 488 21.90 -26.30 -11.70
N ARG A 489 22.26 -26.93 -10.57
CA ARG A 489 21.68 -28.23 -10.20
C ARG A 489 20.26 -28.04 -9.69
N CYS A 490 19.28 -28.70 -10.29
CA CYS A 490 17.87 -28.56 -9.91
C CYS A 490 17.62 -28.79 -8.41
N GLU A 491 18.31 -29.78 -7.82
CA GLU A 491 18.30 -30.09 -6.37
C GLU A 491 18.58 -28.87 -5.48
N GLN A 492 19.47 -27.97 -5.94
CA GLN A 492 19.88 -26.76 -5.21
C GLN A 492 18.91 -25.59 -5.38
N LEU A 493 17.93 -25.69 -6.28
CA LEU A 493 16.89 -24.69 -6.50
C LEU A 493 15.61 -25.07 -5.73
N VAL A 494 15.27 -26.36 -5.69
CA VAL A 494 14.13 -26.90 -4.95
C VAL A 494 14.29 -26.74 -3.43
N SER A 495 15.52 -26.89 -2.89
CA SER A 495 15.76 -26.72 -1.45
C SER A 495 15.55 -25.28 -0.95
N GLN A 496 15.60 -24.27 -1.84
CA GLN A 496 15.26 -22.88 -1.52
C GLN A 496 13.76 -22.57 -1.68
N ALA A 497 12.89 -23.57 -1.91
CA ALA A 497 11.45 -23.37 -2.13
C ALA A 497 10.55 -23.70 -0.92
N GLY A 498 11.11 -23.96 0.26
CA GLY A 498 10.37 -24.40 1.44
C GLY A 498 10.84 -23.81 2.77
N HIS A 499 10.81 -22.48 2.89
CA HIS A 499 10.82 -21.73 4.16
C HIS A 499 10.01 -20.44 4.01
#